data_AF-A0A966SFE9-F1
#
_entry.id   AF-A0A966SFE9-F1
#
_cell.length_a   1.000
_cell.length_b   1.000
_cell.length_c   1.000
_cell.angle_alpha   90.00
_cell.angle_beta   90.00
_cell.angle_gamma   90.00
#
_symmetry.space_group_name_H-M   'P 1'
#
loop_
_entity.id
_entity.type
_entity.pdbx_description
1 polymer ?
#
loop_
_entity_poly.entity_id
_entity_poly.type
_entity_poly.pdbx_seq_one_letter_code
_entity_poly.pdbx_strand_id
1 'polypeptide(L)'
;MSRCAPLPALSFAEILATSDLPGGVVNILAGQRAELVPHIASHMDVNAIVDGAGVPEISAQLRAGVATNLKRYFNHALPEADWFTERGEDPYWILDTVEMKTAWHPIGL
;
A
#
# COMPACT_ATOMS: atom_id res chain seq x y z
N MET A 1 0.41 14.60 -5.59
CA MET A 1 -0.99 15.07 -5.71
C MET A 1 -1.82 14.97 -4.43
N SER A 2 -1.81 13.88 -3.63
CA SER A 2 -2.85 13.72 -2.59
C SER A 2 -2.79 14.65 -1.34
N ARG A 3 -1.67 15.34 -1.04
CA ARG A 3 -1.63 16.26 0.14
C ARG A 3 -2.53 17.50 -0.05
N CYS A 4 -2.60 18.03 -1.27
CA CYS A 4 -3.34 19.26 -1.57
C CYS A 4 -4.83 19.00 -1.84
N ALA A 5 -5.26 17.73 -1.92
CA ALA A 5 -6.64 17.32 -2.13
C ALA A 5 -6.97 16.10 -1.24
N PRO A 6 -7.09 16.29 0.10
CA PRO A 6 -7.38 15.18 1.01
C PRO A 6 -8.87 14.78 1.00
N LEU A 7 -9.77 15.68 0.60
CA LEU A 7 -11.21 15.51 0.69
C LEU A 7 -11.73 14.25 -0.03
N PRO A 8 -11.27 13.89 -1.26
CA PRO A 8 -11.76 12.69 -1.93
C PRO A 8 -11.52 11.40 -1.12
N ALA A 9 -10.35 11.28 -0.47
CA ALA A 9 -10.04 10.10 0.35
C ALA A 9 -10.87 10.07 1.64
N LEU A 10 -11.17 11.23 2.23
CA LEU A 10 -12.02 11.33 3.42
C LEU A 10 -13.48 11.02 3.10
N SER A 11 -14.02 11.54 2.00
CA SER A 11 -15.37 11.17 1.54
C SER A 11 -15.46 9.68 1.17
N PHE A 12 -14.39 9.11 0.60
CA PHE A 12 -14.34 7.67 0.35
C PHE A 12 -14.38 6.86 1.65
N ALA A 13 -13.82 7.37 2.75
CA ALA A 13 -13.91 6.72 4.05
C ALA A 13 -15.37 6.55 4.52
N GLU A 14 -16.25 7.51 4.22
CA GLU A 14 -17.69 7.42 4.53
C GLU A 14 -18.35 6.28 3.76
N ILE A 15 -18.01 6.14 2.47
CA ILE A 15 -18.50 5.05 1.62
C ILE A 15 -18.08 3.70 2.23
N LEU A 16 -16.79 3.55 2.57
CA LEU A 16 -16.27 2.33 3.19
C LEU A 16 -16.97 2.00 4.52
N ALA A 17 -17.23 3.01 5.35
CA ALA A 17 -17.92 2.85 6.63
C ALA A 17 -19.36 2.35 6.48
N THR A 18 -20.00 2.58 5.32
CA THR A 18 -21.36 2.13 5.01
C THR A 18 -21.41 0.87 4.15
N SER A 19 -20.27 0.27 3.83
CA SER A 19 -20.15 -0.88 2.92
C SER A 19 -19.93 -2.21 3.65
N ASP A 20 -20.35 -2.31 4.91
CA ASP A 20 -20.24 -3.53 5.75
C ASP A 20 -18.81 -4.10 5.91
N LEU A 21 -17.79 -3.24 5.80
CA LEU A 21 -16.40 -3.65 6.05
C LEU A 21 -16.16 -3.88 7.55
N PRO A 22 -15.58 -5.03 7.94
CA PRO A 22 -15.14 -5.22 9.32
C PRO A 22 -14.14 -4.13 9.75
N GLY A 23 -14.24 -3.71 11.02
CA GLY A 23 -13.35 -2.71 11.59
C GLY A 23 -11.88 -3.13 11.44
N GLY A 24 -11.05 -2.19 10.97
CA GLY A 24 -9.60 -2.39 10.80
C GLY A 24 -9.15 -2.93 9.45
N VAL A 25 -10.05 -3.36 8.55
CA VAL A 25 -9.69 -3.83 7.20
C VAL A 25 -9.11 -2.71 6.34
N VAL A 26 -9.75 -1.54 6.35
CA VAL A 26 -9.25 -0.33 5.69
C VAL A 26 -9.15 0.80 6.71
N ASN A 27 -7.97 1.40 6.82
CA ASN A 27 -7.71 2.53 7.70
C ASN A 27 -7.12 3.67 6.85
N ILE A 28 -7.74 4.86 6.91
CA ILE A 28 -7.30 6.03 6.14
C ILE A 28 -6.72 7.06 7.11
N LEU A 29 -5.47 7.45 6.88
CA LEU A 29 -4.78 8.49 7.64
C LEU A 29 -4.53 9.70 6.74
N ALA A 30 -5.05 10.86 7.15
CA ALA A 30 -4.78 12.14 6.49
C ALA A 30 -3.81 12.96 7.35
N GLY A 31 -2.73 13.46 6.75
CA GLY A 31 -1.72 14.22 7.47
C GLY A 31 -0.50 14.54 6.62
N GLN A 32 0.54 15.05 7.26
CA GLN A 32 1.79 15.34 6.59
C GLN A 32 2.57 14.05 6.35
N ARG A 33 2.84 13.71 5.07
CA ARG A 33 3.65 12.52 4.73
C ARG A 33 4.99 12.47 5.45
N ALA A 34 5.66 13.62 5.63
CA ALA A 34 6.94 13.69 6.33
C ALA A 34 6.86 13.26 7.81
N GLU A 35 5.69 13.40 8.43
CA GLU A 35 5.45 12.93 9.80
C GLU A 35 5.12 11.43 9.82
N LEU A 36 4.36 10.94 8.83
CA LEU A 36 3.89 9.55 8.79
C LEU A 36 4.95 8.55 8.30
N VAL A 37 5.78 8.94 7.33
CA VAL A 37 6.74 8.05 6.65
C VAL A 37 7.71 7.36 7.63
N PRO A 38 8.35 8.05 8.59
CA PRO A 38 9.25 7.41 9.54
C PRO A 38 8.56 6.31 10.38
N HIS A 39 7.31 6.54 10.77
CA HIS A 39 6.52 5.56 11.52
C HIS A 39 6.20 4.33 10.66
N ILE A 40 5.71 4.53 9.44
CA ILE A 40 5.37 3.41 8.53
C ILE A 40 6.63 2.60 8.18
N ALA A 41 7.73 3.28 7.87
CA ALA A 41 9.00 2.64 7.50
C ALA A 41 9.54 1.74 8.62
N SER A 42 9.48 2.21 9.87
CA SER A 42 10.06 1.51 11.03
C SER A 42 9.09 0.55 11.74
N HIS A 43 7.79 0.55 11.40
CA HIS A 43 6.80 -0.24 12.13
C HIS A 43 7.04 -1.75 11.97
N MET A 44 7.31 -2.44 13.08
CA MET A 44 7.68 -3.86 13.05
C MET A 44 6.57 -4.79 12.58
N ASP A 45 5.31 -4.39 12.77
CA ASP A 45 4.13 -5.20 12.44
C ASP A 45 3.55 -4.92 11.05
N VAL A 46 4.23 -4.09 10.23
CA VAL A 46 3.85 -3.89 8.83
C VAL A 46 4.58 -4.91 7.97
N ASN A 47 3.84 -5.76 7.24
CA ASN A 47 4.43 -6.80 6.39
C ASN A 47 4.86 -6.31 5.00
N ALA A 48 4.18 -5.30 4.45
CA ALA A 48 4.47 -4.76 3.12
C ALA A 48 4.12 -3.26 3.04
N ILE A 49 4.84 -2.53 2.18
CA ILE A 49 4.58 -1.13 1.83
C ILE A 49 4.40 -1.04 0.31
N VAL A 50 3.29 -0.45 -0.12
CA VAL A 50 3.05 -0.07 -1.52
C VAL A 50 3.10 1.46 -1.61
N ASP A 51 4.14 1.98 -2.25
CA ASP A 51 4.37 3.41 -2.40
C ASP A 51 3.86 3.94 -3.75
N GLY A 52 2.78 4.72 -3.71
CA GLY A 52 2.25 5.46 -4.87
C GLY A 52 2.56 6.96 -4.83
N ALA A 53 3.46 7.42 -3.94
CA ALA A 53 3.68 8.86 -3.73
C ALA A 53 4.44 9.52 -4.89
N GLY A 54 5.34 8.79 -5.56
CA GLY A 54 6.16 9.29 -6.66
C GLY A 54 7.17 10.36 -6.25
N VAL A 55 7.55 10.40 -4.96
CA VAL A 55 8.52 11.36 -4.40
C VAL A 55 9.77 10.58 -4.01
N PRO A 56 10.91 10.76 -4.71
CA PRO A 56 12.13 9.95 -4.52
C PRO A 56 12.62 9.91 -3.07
N GLU A 57 12.55 11.02 -2.35
CA GLU A 57 13.00 11.13 -0.96
C GLU A 57 12.12 10.30 -0.01
N ILE A 58 10.81 10.26 -0.26
CA ILE A 58 9.86 9.43 0.51
C ILE A 58 10.10 7.95 0.19
N SER A 59 10.23 7.60 -1.09
CA SER A 59 10.51 6.23 -1.51
C SER A 59 11.81 5.70 -0.89
N ALA A 60 12.86 6.53 -0.85
CA ALA A 60 14.13 6.17 -0.22
C ALA A 60 13.98 5.90 1.28
N GLN A 61 13.22 6.72 2.00
CA GLN A 61 12.98 6.53 3.43
C GLN A 61 12.14 5.28 3.74
N LEU A 62 11.06 5.06 2.98
CA LEU A 62 10.23 3.85 3.12
C LEU A 62 11.05 2.59 2.84
N ARG A 63 11.88 2.61 1.79
CA ARG A 63 12.75 1.50 1.43
C ARG A 63 13.85 1.23 2.46
N ALA A 64 14.36 2.25 3.13
CA ALA A 64 15.35 2.07 4.20
C ALA A 64 14.79 1.24 5.38
N GLY A 65 13.49 1.38 5.69
CA GLY A 65 12.80 0.61 6.72
C GLY A 65 12.73 -0.90 6.46
N VAL A 66 12.91 -1.34 5.21
CA VAL A 66 13.00 -2.76 4.85
C VAL A 66 14.15 -3.44 5.58
N ALA A 67 15.25 -2.72 5.85
CA ALA A 67 16.40 -3.27 6.56
C ALA A 67 16.08 -3.66 8.02
N THR A 68 14.99 -3.14 8.60
CA THR A 68 14.66 -3.37 10.01
C THR A 68 13.96 -4.71 10.24
N ASN A 69 13.04 -5.12 9.36
CA ASN A 69 12.28 -6.36 9.54
C ASN A 69 12.02 -7.16 8.25
N LEU A 70 12.70 -6.81 7.15
CA LEU A 70 12.54 -7.42 5.83
C LEU A 70 11.12 -7.37 5.27
N LYS A 71 10.30 -6.39 5.70
CA LYS A 71 9.01 -6.10 5.05
C LYS A 71 9.19 -5.87 3.56
N ARG A 72 8.19 -6.26 2.77
CA ARG A 72 8.22 -6.08 1.31
C ARG A 72 7.99 -4.60 0.96
N TYR A 73 8.60 -4.13 -0.11
CA TYR A 73 8.42 -2.77 -0.61
C TYR A 73 8.20 -2.78 -2.12
N PHE A 74 7.14 -2.12 -2.58
CA PHE A 74 6.78 -1.98 -3.98
C PHE A 74 6.55 -0.51 -4.31
N ASN A 75 7.02 -0.07 -5.48
CA ASN A 75 6.80 1.30 -5.96
C ASN A 75 5.79 1.24 -7.12
N HIS A 76 4.59 1.76 -6.89
CA HIS A 76 3.51 1.87 -7.86
C HIS A 76 3.24 3.34 -8.23
N ALA A 77 4.24 4.21 -8.10
CA ALA A 77 4.11 5.59 -8.52
C ALA A 77 3.94 5.67 -10.05
N LEU A 78 2.80 6.23 -10.48
CA LEU A 78 2.50 6.53 -11.86
C LEU A 78 2.29 8.03 -12.07
N PRO A 79 2.67 8.58 -13.24
CA PRO A 79 2.20 9.88 -13.69
C PRO A 79 0.67 9.96 -13.66
N GLU A 80 0.11 11.14 -13.40
CA GLU A 80 -1.34 11.34 -13.30
C GLU A 80 -2.09 10.83 -14.55
N ALA A 81 -1.54 11.09 -15.73
CA ALA A 81 -2.13 10.69 -17.01
C ALA A 81 -2.21 9.18 -17.21
N ASP A 82 -1.39 8.40 -16.50
CA ASP A 82 -1.28 6.95 -16.70
C ASP A 82 -2.24 6.15 -15.81
N TRP A 83 -2.84 6.76 -14.78
CA TRP A 83 -3.72 6.06 -13.82
C TRP A 83 -4.98 5.47 -14.46
N PHE A 84 -5.46 6.03 -15.56
CA PHE A 84 -6.64 5.57 -16.30
C PHE A 84 -6.27 4.88 -17.61
N THR A 85 -5.10 4.26 -17.65
CA THR A 85 -4.59 3.49 -18.79
C THR A 85 -4.29 2.05 -18.35
N GLU A 86 -3.96 1.17 -19.30
CA GLU A 86 -3.56 -0.22 -19.02
C GLU A 86 -2.43 -0.33 -17.97
N ARG A 87 -1.59 0.71 -17.83
CA ARG A 87 -0.53 0.75 -16.81
C ARG A 87 -1.06 0.88 -15.38
N GLY A 88 -2.18 1.59 -15.18
CA GLY A 88 -2.83 1.79 -13.88
C GLY A 88 -3.87 0.71 -13.55
N GLU A 89 -4.27 -0.09 -14.54
CA GLU A 89 -5.28 -1.14 -14.43
C GLU A 89 -4.67 -2.56 -14.38
N ASP A 90 -3.37 -2.68 -14.06
CA ASP A 90 -2.67 -3.97 -14.03
C ASP A 90 -3.23 -4.90 -12.93
N PRO A 91 -3.92 -6.01 -13.28
CA PRO A 91 -4.51 -6.91 -12.30
C PRO A 91 -3.46 -7.68 -11.49
N TYR A 92 -2.20 -7.73 -11.93
CA TYR A 92 -1.15 -8.50 -11.28
C TYR A 92 -0.50 -7.77 -10.10
N TRP A 93 -0.79 -6.49 -9.86
CA TRP A 93 -0.33 -5.76 -8.67
C TRP A 93 -0.75 -6.41 -7.36
N ILE A 94 -1.86 -7.17 -7.35
CA ILE A 94 -2.28 -7.92 -6.18
C ILE A 94 -1.22 -8.92 -5.70
N LEU A 95 -0.43 -9.48 -6.63
CA LEU A 95 0.57 -10.51 -6.33
C LEU A 95 1.69 -9.99 -5.42
N ASP A 96 1.97 -8.69 -5.45
CA ASP A 96 2.98 -8.06 -4.60
C ASP A 96 2.68 -8.26 -3.09
N THR A 97 1.40 -8.28 -2.73
CA THR A 97 0.95 -8.39 -1.33
C THR A 97 0.42 -9.77 -0.96
N VAL A 98 0.36 -10.71 -1.90
CA VAL A 98 0.00 -12.11 -1.67
C VAL A 98 1.24 -12.93 -1.32
N GLU A 99 1.10 -13.93 -0.44
CA GLU A 99 2.16 -14.90 -0.16
C GLU A 99 1.73 -16.30 -0.61
N MET A 100 2.60 -16.95 -1.38
CA MET A 100 2.36 -18.32 -1.83
C MET A 100 2.78 -19.30 -0.75
N LYS A 101 1.80 -19.98 -0.16
CA LYS A 101 2.04 -21.08 0.78
C LYS A 101 1.75 -22.41 0.10
N THR A 102 2.81 -23.13 -0.27
CA THR A 102 2.68 -24.45 -0.88
C THR A 102 2.51 -25.51 0.21
N ALA A 103 1.40 -26.26 0.17
CA ALA A 103 1.14 -27.40 1.05
C ALA A 103 1.10 -28.69 0.23
N TRP A 104 1.91 -29.67 0.62
CA TRP A 104 2.02 -30.96 -0.05
C TRP A 104 1.14 -31.99 0.65
N HIS A 105 0.21 -32.58 -0.10
CA HIS A 105 -0.65 -33.66 0.38
C HIS A 105 -0.30 -34.95 -0.37
N PRO A 106 -0.22 -36.11 0.31
CA PRO A 106 -0.05 -37.39 -0.36
C PRO A 106 -1.20 -37.64 -1.34
N ILE A 107 -0.87 -38.16 -2.51
CA ILE A 107 -1.82 -38.63 -3.52
C ILE A 107 -1.68 -40.16 -3.57
N GLY A 108 -2.80 -40.88 -3.37
CA GLY A 108 -2.86 -42.33 -3.58
C GLY A 108 -2.87 -42.64 -5.07
N LEU A 109 -2.08 -43.63 -5.48
CA LEU A 109 -2.15 -44.23 -6.83
C LEU A 109 -3.40 -45.10 -6.98
#